data_AF-A0A6G1FBA1-F1
#
_entry.id   AF-A0A6G1FBA1-F1
#
_cell.length_a   1.000
_cell.length_b   1.000
_cell.length_c   1.000
_cell.angle_alpha   90.00
_cell.angle_beta   90.00
_cell.angle_gamma   90.00
#
_symmetry.space_group_name_H-M   'P 1'
#
loop_
_entity.id
_entity.type
_entity.pdbx_description
1 polymer ?
#
loop_
_entity_poly.entity_id
_entity_poly.type
_entity_poly.pdbx_seq_one_letter_code
_entity_poly.pdbx_strand_id
1 'polypeptide(L)' 'MDGAGLDTVIDLLRAATFLRIEKLADLASKKVAGCMRGKTVEKIREIFNIETDYTKEEEDEVRKENSWAFDPYGPN' A
#
# COMPACT_ATOMS: atom_id res chain seq x y z
N MET A 1 10.21 7.27 -16.20
CA MET A 1 8.79 7.33 -16.60
C MET A 1 8.13 8.32 -15.68
N ASP A 2 8.08 9.57 -16.12
CA ASP A 2 7.53 10.70 -15.35
C ASP A 2 6.00 10.62 -15.35
N GLY A 3 5.49 9.68 -14.55
CA GLY A 3 4.10 9.65 -14.13
C GLY A 3 3.93 10.57 -12.93
N ALA A 4 2.76 11.20 -12.81
CA ALA A 4 2.38 12.02 -11.65
C ALA A 4 2.89 11.41 -10.34
N GLY A 5 3.49 12.24 -9.48
CA GLY A 5 4.04 11.81 -8.20
C GLY A 5 3.00 11.03 -7.40
N LEU A 6 3.44 10.09 -6.55
CA LEU A 6 2.53 9.28 -5.75
C LEU A 6 1.56 10.17 -4.93
N ASP A 7 2.05 11.29 -4.43
CA ASP A 7 1.26 12.31 -3.73
C ASP A 7 0.07 12.78 -4.57
N THR A 8 0.29 13.05 -5.85
CA THR A 8 -0.77 13.47 -6.78
C THR A 8 -1.80 12.36 -6.99
N VAL A 9 -1.39 11.09 -7.03
CA VAL A 9 -2.33 9.95 -7.16
C VAL A 9 -3.14 9.76 -5.89
N ILE A 10 -2.52 9.94 -4.72
CA ILE A 10 -3.21 9.87 -3.42
C ILE A 10 -4.22 11.00 -3.30
N ASP A 11 -3.83 12.23 -3.65
CA ASP A 11 -4.74 13.38 -3.62
C ASP A 11 -5.86 13.25 -4.66
N LEU A 12 -5.57 12.68 -5.83
CA LEU A 12 -6.59 12.34 -6.83
C LEU A 12 -7.56 11.28 -6.32
N LEU A 13 -7.07 10.25 -5.61
CA LEU A 13 -7.92 9.23 -4.98
C LEU A 13 -8.83 9.85 -3.92
N ARG A 14 -8.27 10.71 -3.05
CA ARG A 14 -9.03 11.45 -2.04
C ARG A 14 -10.11 12.34 -2.68
N ALA A 15 -9.76 13.11 -3.71
CA ALA A 15 -10.70 13.94 -4.45
C ALA A 15 -11.79 13.12 -5.16
N ALA A 16 -11.42 12.01 -5.80
CA ALA A 16 -12.35 11.11 -6.46
C ALA A 16 -13.34 10.47 -5.48
N THR A 17 -12.86 10.10 -4.30
CA THR A 17 -13.67 9.53 -3.21
C THR A 17 -14.62 10.58 -2.63
N PHE A 18 -14.13 11.79 -2.41
CA PHE A 18 -14.93 12.93 -1.94
C PHE A 18 -16.05 13.30 -2.93
N LEU A 19 -15.75 13.33 -4.23
CA LEU A 19 -16.71 13.62 -5.29
C LEU A 19 -17.58 12.41 -5.69
N ARG A 20 -17.40 11.24 -5.06
CA ARG A 20 -18.07 9.97 -5.37
C ARG A 20 -17.98 9.54 -6.84
N ILE A 21 -16.82 9.75 -7.46
CA ILE A 21 -16.55 9.31 -8.84
C ILE A 21 -15.94 7.90 -8.79
N GLU A 22 -16.79 6.88 -8.79
CA GLU A 22 -16.37 5.48 -8.63
C GLU A 22 -15.28 5.05 -9.62
N LYS A 23 -15.43 5.39 -10.91
CA LYS A 23 -14.46 5.00 -11.95
C LYS A 23 -13.07 5.62 -11.74
N LEU A 24 -13.01 6.85 -11.26
CA LEU A 24 -11.74 7.55 -11.03
C LEU A 24 -11.07 7.03 -9.76
N ALA A 25 -11.85 6.76 -8.72
CA ALA A 25 -11.38 6.13 -7.49
C ALA A 25 -10.81 4.74 -7.77
N ASP A 26 -11.47 3.97 -8.64
CA ASP A 26 -11.04 2.62 -9.02
C ASP A 26 -9.71 2.62 -9.78
N LEU A 27 -9.53 3.56 -10.72
CA LEU A 27 -8.28 3.73 -11.48
C LEU A 27 -7.12 4.21 -10.58
N ALA A 28 -7.38 5.17 -9.69
CA ALA A 28 -6.37 5.66 -8.76
C ALA A 28 -5.96 4.55 -7.76
N SER A 29 -6.94 3.79 -7.24
CA SER A 29 -6.70 2.65 -6.34
C SER A 29 -5.85 1.56 -7.02
N LYS A 30 -6.12 1.25 -8.29
CA LYS A 30 -5.30 0.30 -9.07
C LYS A 30 -3.87 0.78 -9.23
N LYS A 31 -3.65 2.08 -9.44
CA LYS A 31 -2.30 2.65 -9.56
C LYS A 31 -1.54 2.58 -8.24
N VAL A 32 -2.20 2.93 -7.13
CA VAL A 32 -1.65 2.83 -5.77
C VAL A 32 -1.31 1.38 -5.43
N ALA A 33 -2.21 0.43 -5.70
CA ALA A 33 -1.97 -1.00 -5.51
C ALA A 33 -0.79 -1.51 -6.36
N GLY A 34 -0.64 -1.02 -7.59
CA GLY A 34 0.52 -1.31 -8.44
C GLY A 34 1.84 -0.77 -7.86
N CYS A 35 1.81 0.36 -7.16
CA CYS A 35 2.97 0.91 -6.47
C CYS A 35 3.35 0.12 -5.20
N MET A 36 2.39 -0.55 -4.57
CA MET A 36 2.60 -1.41 -3.39
C MET A 36 3.04 -2.83 -3.76
N ARG A 37 2.60 -3.35 -4.91
CA ARG A 37 2.89 -4.70 -5.35
C ARG A 37 4.40 -4.94 -5.48
N GLY A 38 4.91 -5.96 -4.79
CA GLY A 38 6.31 -6.38 -4.87
C GLY A 38 7.30 -5.51 -4.08
N LYS A 39 6.82 -4.52 -3.31
CA LYS A 39 7.66 -3.75 -2.38
C LYS A 39 7.61 -4.36 -0.99
N THR A 40 8.72 -4.27 -0.26
CA THR A 40 8.77 -4.66 1.16
C THR A 40 7.95 -3.69 2.00
N VAL A 41 7.49 -4.16 3.16
CA VAL A 41 6.70 -3.36 4.11
C VAL A 41 7.41 -2.06 4.48
N GLU A 42 8.72 -2.10 4.71
CA GLU A 42 9.55 -0.93 5.01
C GLU A 42 9.51 0.11 3.88
N LYS A 43 9.63 -0.35 2.63
CA LYS A 43 9.60 0.55 1.47
C LYS A 43 8.20 1.13 1.26
N ILE A 44 7.14 0.37 1.54
CA ILE A 44 5.76 0.89 1.52
C ILE A 44 5.62 1.97 2.59
N ARG A 45 6.08 1.74 3.82
CA ARG A 45 6.01 2.75 4.89
C ARG A 45 6.73 4.06 4.52
N GLU A 46 7.94 3.96 3.96
CA GLU A 46 8.69 5.13 3.48
C GLU A 46 7.93 5.87 2.36
N ILE A 47 7.36 5.13 1.42
CA ILE A 47 6.64 5.68 0.27
C ILE A 47 5.34 6.40 0.66
N PHE A 48 4.61 5.85 1.63
CA PHE A 48 3.36 6.44 2.12
C PHE A 48 3.59 7.38 3.32
N ASN A 49 4.86 7.61 3.69
CA ASN A 49 5.27 8.42 4.83
C ASN A 49 4.52 8.04 6.12
N ILE A 50 4.38 6.72 6.34
CA ILE A 50 3.71 6.14 7.51
C ILE A 50 4.76 5.97 8.61
N GLU A 51 4.55 6.64 9.73
CA GLU A 51 5.35 6.44 10.94
C GLU A 51 5.09 5.03 11.50
N THR A 52 6.15 4.31 11.86
CA THR A 52 5.99 2.95 12.41
C THR A 52 5.62 3.08 13.88
N ASP A 53 4.36 2.79 14.21
CA ASP A 53 3.90 2.73 15.61
C ASP A 53 4.23 1.40 16.30
N TYR A 54 4.75 0.43 15.55
CA TYR A 54 5.08 -0.90 16.07
C TYR A 54 6.42 -0.90 16.80
N THR A 55 6.43 -1.52 17.98
CA THR A 55 7.67 -1.93 18.63
C THR A 55 8.29 -3.13 17.90
N LYS A 56 9.59 -3.38 18.09
CA LYS A 56 10.29 -4.51 17.47
C LYS A 56 9.65 -5.88 17.77
N GLU A 57 9.05 -6.03 18.95
CA GLU A 57 8.34 -7.25 19.33
C GLU A 57 7.04 -7.42 18.55
N GLU A 58 6.24 -6.35 18.42
CA GLU A 58 5.00 -6.39 17.64
C GLU A 58 5.26 -6.58 16.14
N GLU A 59 6.35 -6.01 15.60
CA GLU A 59 6.74 -6.28 14.21
C GLU A 59 7.12 -7.74 13.97
N ASP A 60 7.78 -8.40 14.93
CA ASP A 60 8.14 -9.80 14.83
C ASP A 60 6.91 -10.71 14.95
N GLU A 61 5.98 -10.38 15.86
CA GLU A 61 4.69 -11.07 15.97
C GLU A 61 3.85 -10.90 14.70
N VAL A 62 3.69 -9.68 14.19
CA VAL A 62 2.94 -9.42 12.95
C VAL A 62 3.60 -10.11 11.75
N ARG A 63 4.94 -10.19 11.69
CA ARG A 63 5.66 -10.91 10.64
C ARG A 63 5.49 -12.42 10.75
N LYS A 64 5.45 -12.96 11.98
CA LYS A 64 5.17 -14.38 12.24
C LYS A 64 3.72 -14.74 11.91
N GLU A 65 2.77 -13.89 12.26
CA GLU A 65 1.35 -14.07 11.93
C GLU A 65 1.07 -13.93 10.44
N ASN A 66 1.74 -13.00 9.74
CA ASN A 66 1.60 -12.83 8.29
C ASN A 66 2.59 -13.67 7.47
N SER A 67 3.23 -14.67 8.08
CA SER A 67 4.13 -15.59 7.38
C SER A 67 3.48 -16.27 6.16
N TRP A 68 2.18 -16.53 6.20
CA TRP A 68 1.38 -17.06 5.08
C TRP A 68 1.37 -16.15 3.84
N ALA A 69 1.53 -14.83 4.00
CA ALA A 69 1.55 -13.88 2.90
C ALA A 69 2.92 -13.83 2.18
N PHE A 70 3.94 -14.46 2.77
CA PHE A 70 5.30 -14.54 2.24
C PHE A 70 5.66 -15.93 1.71
N ASP A 71 4.77 -16.93 1.85
CA ASP A 71 4.95 -18.25 1.27
C ASP A 71 4.53 -18.24 -0.22
N PRO A 72 5.44 -18.53 -1.17
CA PRO A 72 5.11 -18.64 -2.59
C PRO A 72 4.18 -19.84 -2.92
N TYR A 73 3.96 -20.75 -1.97
CA TYR A 73 3.01 -21.84 -2.04
C TYR A 73 1.98 -21.65 -0.91
N GLY A 74 0.97 -20.81 -1.14
CA GLY A 74 -0.12 -20.63 -0.17
C GLY A 74 -0.74 -21.97 0.28
N PRO A 75 -1.47 -21.99 1.41
CA PRO A 75 -2.04 -23.22 1.93
C PRO A 75 -3.00 -23.82 0.90
N ASN A 76 -2.77 -25.09 0.56
CA ASN A 76 -3.67 -25.96 -0.22
C ASN A 76 -5.14 -25.78 0.15
#